data_AF-A0A519QAK6-F1
#
_entry.id   AF-A0A519QAK6-F1
#
_cell.length_a   1.000
_cell.length_b   1.000
_cell.length_c   1.000
_cell.angle_alpha   90.00
_cell.angle_beta   90.00
_cell.angle_gamma   90.00
#
_symmetry.space_group_name_H-M   'P 1'
#
loop_
_entity.id
_entity.type
_entity.pdbx_description
1 polymer ?
#
loop_
_entity_poly.entity_id
_entity_poly.type
_entity_poly.pdbx_seq_one_letter_code
_entity_poly.pdbx_strand_id
1 'polypeptide(L)' 'CAAIGGVLKERGLIFVGIDVIGDYLTEINVTSPTGAQQLKRFTGIDASAAMWDVIESKVA' A
#
# COMPACT_ATOMS: atom_id res chain seq x y z
N CYS A 1 2.52 -9.92 1.65
CA CYS A 1 2.09 -9.66 0.25
C CYS A 1 1.62 -10.90 -0.51
N ALA A 2 2.31 -12.05 -0.44
CA ALA A 2 1.94 -13.23 -1.23
C ALA A 2 0.47 -13.69 -1.04
N ALA A 3 -0.06 -13.59 0.18
CA ALA A 3 -1.42 -14.05 0.49
C ALA A 3 -2.54 -13.20 -0.11
N ILE A 4 -2.43 -11.86 -0.11
CA ILE A 4 -3.53 -10.96 -0.50
C ILE A 4 -3.19 -10.00 -1.65
N GLY A 5 -1.91 -9.86 -2.01
CA GLY A 5 -1.46 -8.88 -2.99
C GLY A 5 -2.04 -9.10 -4.40
N GLY A 6 -2.20 -10.36 -4.82
CA GLY A 6 -2.84 -10.70 -6.09
C GLY A 6 -4.29 -10.20 -6.14
N VAL A 7 -5.08 -10.54 -5.12
CA VAL A 7 -6.50 -10.15 -5.03
C VAL A 7 -6.67 -8.63 -4.95
N LEU A 8 -5.82 -7.92 -4.19
CA LEU A 8 -5.86 -6.45 -4.13
C LEU A 8 -5.58 -5.82 -5.50
N LYS A 9 -4.61 -6.36 -6.24
CA LYS A 9 -4.25 -5.90 -7.59
C LYS A 9 -5.38 -6.16 -8.59
N GLU A 10 -6.00 -7.33 -8.56
CA GLU A 10 -7.15 -7.69 -9.40
C GLU A 10 -8.34 -6.74 -9.19
N ARG A 11 -8.52 -6.26 -7.94
CA ARG A 11 -9.56 -5.27 -7.59
C ARG A 11 -9.17 -3.83 -7.93
N GLY A 12 -7.99 -3.59 -8.51
CA GLY A 12 -7.52 -2.26 -8.88
C GLY A 12 -7.11 -1.38 -7.70
N LEU A 13 -6.87 -1.95 -6.52
CA LEU A 13 -6.47 -1.21 -5.33
C LEU A 13 -4.97 -0.89 -5.40
N ILE A 14 -4.64 0.34 -5.79
CA ILE A 14 -3.25 0.79 -6.03
C ILE A 14 -2.51 1.06 -4.71
N PHE A 15 -3.20 1.64 -3.73
CA PHE A 15 -2.59 2.05 -2.46
C PHE A 15 -3.47 1.62 -1.30
N VAL A 16 -2.93 0.75 -0.44
CA VAL A 16 -3.68 0.07 0.62
C VAL A 16 -2.84 0.01 1.89
N GLY A 17 -3.45 0.33 3.03
CA GLY A 17 -2.89 0.11 4.36
C GLY A 17 -3.31 -1.25 4.90
N ILE A 18 -2.37 -1.99 5.49
CA ILE A 18 -2.61 -3.33 6.03
C ILE A 18 -2.21 -3.31 7.50
N ASP A 19 -3.16 -3.60 8.38
CA ASP A 19 -2.92 -3.60 9.82
C ASP A 19 -2.78 -5.04 10.31
N VAL A 20 -1.66 -5.32 10.96
CA VAL A 20 -1.29 -6.67 11.41
C VAL A 20 -0.92 -6.61 12.89
N ILE A 21 -1.50 -7.50 13.69
CA ILE A 21 -1.16 -7.70 15.10
C ILE A 21 -0.75 -9.17 15.29
N GLY A 22 0.53 -9.40 15.60
CA GLY A 22 1.10 -10.75 15.59
C GLY A 22 1.00 -11.37 14.20
N ASP A 23 0.37 -12.53 14.10
CA ASP A 23 0.18 -13.26 12.83
C ASP A 23 -1.18 -12.95 12.16
N TYR A 24 -1.99 -12.05 12.74
CA TYR A 24 -3.35 -11.79 12.28
C TYR A 24 -3.44 -10.49 11.49
N LEU A 25 -4.04 -10.58 10.30
CA LEU A 25 -4.55 -9.44 9.56
C LEU A 25 -5.84 -8.94 10.22
N THR A 26 -5.83 -7.73 10.76
CA THR A 26 -7.00 -7.17 11.47
C THR A 26 -7.83 -6.24 10.60
N GLU A 27 -7.18 -5.48 9.71
CA GLU A 27 -7.86 -4.48 8.88
C GLU A 27 -7.15 -4.26 7.53
N ILE A 28 -7.93 -3.88 6.51
CA ILE A 28 -7.44 -3.42 5.21
C ILE A 28 -8.04 -2.04 4.93
N ASN A 29 -7.20 -1.01 4.97
CA ASN A 29 -7.56 0.38 4.73
C ASN A 29 -7.44 0.73 3.24
N VAL A 30 -8.58 0.87 2.56
CA VAL A 30 -8.62 1.09 1.09
C VAL A 30 -9.00 2.51 0.66
N THR A 31 -9.48 3.36 1.58
CA THR A 31 -9.99 4.70 1.24
C THR A 31 -8.92 5.78 1.37
N SER A 32 -8.26 5.86 2.53
CA SER A 32 -7.23 6.86 2.81
C SER A 32 -6.20 6.31 3.80
N PRO A 33 -5.41 5.31 3.40
CA PRO A 33 -4.36 4.78 4.27
C PRO A 33 -3.29 5.85 4.52
N THR A 34 -2.82 5.93 5.77
CA THR A 34 -1.87 6.95 6.24
C THR A 34 -0.49 6.34 6.53
N GLY A 35 0.42 7.10 7.15
CA GLY A 35 1.72 6.58 7.61
C GLY A 35 2.88 6.65 6.59
N ALA A 36 2.63 7.02 5.34
CA ALA A 36 3.67 7.11 4.30
C ALA A 36 4.83 8.06 4.67
N GLN A 37 4.54 9.19 5.32
CA GLN A 37 5.57 10.14 5.77
C GLN A 37 6.46 9.53 6.85
N GLN A 38 5.87 8.83 7.82
CA GLN A 38 6.58 8.15 8.89
C GLN A 38 7.45 7.02 8.34
N LEU A 39 6.91 6.22 7.42
CA LEU A 39 7.67 5.17 6.73
C LEU A 39 8.91 5.75 6.06
N LYS A 40 8.77 6.82 5.27
CA LYS A 40 9.89 7.48 4.61
C LYS A 40 10.93 8.00 5.61
N ARG A 41 10.50 8.61 6.71
CA ARG A 41 11.41 9.14 7.75
C ARG A 41 12.18 8.04 8.48
N PHE A 42 11.55 6.90 8.75
CA PHE A 42 12.15 5.84 9.56
C PHE A 42 12.95 4.82 8.75
N THR A 43 12.55 4.53 7.51
CA THR A 43 13.16 3.47 6.70
C THR A 43 13.78 3.98 5.40
N GLY A 44 13.52 5.23 5.01
CA GLY A 44 13.90 5.77 3.71
C GLY A 44 13.02 5.32 2.54
N ILE A 45 12.06 4.41 2.76
CA ILE A 45 11.15 3.92 1.72
C ILE A 45 10.07 4.98 1.44
N ASP A 46 10.05 5.49 0.21
CA ASP A 46 9.03 6.45 -0.24
C ASP A 46 7.85 5.73 -0.91
N ALA A 47 6.84 5.38 -0.11
CA ALA A 47 5.63 4.74 -0.62
C ALA A 47 4.79 5.66 -1.53
N SER A 48 4.89 6.99 -1.35
CA SER A 48 4.18 7.95 -2.19
C SER A 48 4.79 8.03 -3.58
N ALA A 49 6.12 8.02 -3.70
CA ALA A 49 6.81 7.95 -4.99
C ALA A 49 6.44 6.65 -5.73
N ALA A 50 6.54 5.50 -5.05
CA ALA A 50 6.19 4.21 -5.65
C ALA A 50 4.71 4.13 -6.11
N MET A 51 3.79 4.78 -5.38
CA MET A 51 2.39 4.89 -5.80
C MET A 51 2.25 5.72 -7.08
N TRP A 52 2.95 6.86 -7.17
CA TRP A 52 2.93 7.72 -8.35
C TRP A 52 3.49 7.03 -9.59
N ASP A 53 4.59 6.27 -9.48
CA ASP A 53 5.13 5.49 -10.59
C ASP A 53 4.06 4.57 -11.22
N VAL A 54 3.22 3.94 -10.39
CA VAL A 54 2.12 3.07 -10.84
C VAL A 54 0.95 3.87 -11.43
N ILE A 55 0.65 5.04 -10.89
CA ILE A 55 -0.40 5.93 -11.44
C ILE A 55 0.03 6.42 -12.82
N GLU A 56 1.26 6.92 -12.96
CA GLU A 56 1.82 7.41 -14.22
C GLU A 56 1.84 6.29 -15.27
N SER A 57 2.23 5.07 -14.90
CA SER A 57 2.22 3.92 -15.81
C SER A 57 0.84 3.49 -16.28
N LYS A 58 -0.25 3.96 -15.65
CA LYS A 58 -1.64 3.65 -16.02
C LYS A 58 -2.30 4.76 -16.83
N VAL A 59 -1.75 5.96 -16.79
CA VAL A 59 -2.29 7.15 -17.48
C VAL A 59 -1.54 7.41 -18.79
N ALA A 60 -0.29 6.95 -18.92
CA ALA A 60 0.47 6.93 -20.17
C ALA A 60 -0.07 5.87 -21.15
#